data_AF-A0A9E5SZX9-F1
#
_entry.id   AF-A0A9E5SZX9-F1
#
_cell.length_a   1.000
_cell.length_b   1.000
_cell.length_c   1.000
_cell.angle_alpha   90.00
_cell.angle_beta   90.00
_cell.angle_gamma   90.00
#
_symmetry.space_group_name_H-M   'P 1'
#
loop_
_entity.id
_entity.type
_entity.pdbx_description
1 polymer ?
#
loop_
_entity_poly.entity_id
_entity_poly.type
_entity_poly.pdbx_seq_one_letter_code
_entity_poly.pdbx_strand_id
1 'polypeptide(L)'
;MAVIKPQLSQTCLQIDDFSAYAQNFIQDDTPICEIETLKQRIDGEDFSRLEVRKSLFKNCVLHNCGFDNATFTDVVFENCDLSNSSFQDAYFERCSFVSCK
;
A
#
# COMPACT_ATOMS: atom_id res chain seq x y z
N MET A 1 -7.47 18.77 -17.18
CA MET A 1 -7.54 18.53 -15.72
C MET A 1 -6.14 18.16 -15.26
N ALA A 2 -5.65 18.79 -14.18
CA ALA A 2 -4.38 18.38 -13.57
C ALA A 2 -4.65 17.22 -12.61
N VAL A 3 -3.84 16.17 -12.69
CA VAL A 3 -3.88 15.08 -11.71
C VAL A 3 -3.28 15.60 -10.40
N ILE A 4 -4.04 15.49 -9.31
CA ILE A 4 -3.55 15.87 -7.98
C ILE A 4 -2.55 14.81 -7.52
N LYS A 5 -1.32 15.25 -7.21
CA LYS A 5 -0.25 14.36 -6.77
C LYS A 5 -0.44 13.93 -5.30
N PRO A 6 0.04 12.73 -4.93
CA PRO A 6 0.14 12.31 -3.53
C PRO A 6 0.87 13.34 -2.67
N GLN A 7 0.38 13.55 -1.45
CA GLN A 7 0.99 14.41 -0.43
C GLN A 7 1.65 13.56 0.65
N LEU A 8 2.89 13.15 0.40
CA LEU A 8 3.68 12.36 1.36
C LEU A 8 4.25 13.25 2.48
N SER A 9 4.39 12.66 3.66
CA SER A 9 5.04 13.30 4.81
C SER A 9 6.57 13.34 4.63
N GLN A 10 7.22 14.32 5.23
CA GLN A 10 8.69 14.49 5.14
C GLN A 10 9.47 13.38 5.85
N THR A 11 8.82 12.71 6.81
CA THR A 11 9.37 11.60 7.58
C THR A 11 8.37 10.46 7.53
N CYS A 12 8.84 9.27 7.14
CA CYS A 12 8.04 8.05 7.17
C CYS A 12 8.70 7.04 8.12
N LEU A 13 7.91 6.21 8.79
CA LEU A 13 8.40 5.08 9.56
C LEU A 13 8.75 3.94 8.60
N GLN A 14 10.02 3.53 8.56
CA GLN A 14 10.41 2.37 7.78
C GLN A 14 9.89 1.09 8.45
N ILE A 15 9.23 0.24 7.65
CA ILE A 15 8.68 -1.04 8.09
C ILE A 15 9.42 -2.18 7.38
N ASP A 16 10.02 -3.07 8.18
CA ASP A 16 10.80 -4.21 7.68
C ASP A 16 9.98 -5.51 7.53
N ASP A 17 8.84 -5.62 8.24
CA ASP A 17 7.86 -6.71 8.08
C ASP A 17 6.47 -6.09 7.95
N PHE A 18 6.09 -5.80 6.69
CA PHE A 18 4.81 -5.15 6.42
C PHE A 18 3.63 -6.06 6.72
N SER A 19 3.74 -7.36 6.49
CA SER A 19 2.64 -8.30 6.72
C SER A 19 2.26 -8.32 8.19
N ALA A 20 3.22 -8.59 9.08
CA ALA A 20 2.94 -8.62 10.52
C ALA A 20 2.47 -7.26 11.03
N TYR A 21 3.04 -6.17 10.51
CA TYR A 21 2.63 -4.82 10.87
C TYR A 21 1.17 -4.56 10.49
N ALA A 22 0.80 -4.79 9.23
CA ALA A 22 -0.52 -4.49 8.68
C ALA A 22 -1.64 -5.29 9.33
N GLN A 23 -1.40 -6.56 9.71
CA GLN A 23 -2.42 -7.39 10.35
C GLN A 23 -2.94 -6.79 11.66
N ASN A 24 -2.11 -6.10 12.44
CA ASN A 24 -2.57 -5.44 13.67
C ASN A 24 -3.58 -4.32 13.37
N PHE A 25 -3.31 -3.53 12.33
CA PHE A 25 -4.18 -2.40 11.94
C PHE A 25 -5.48 -2.86 11.31
N ILE A 26 -5.45 -3.94 10.52
CA ILE A 26 -6.65 -4.59 9.99
C ILE A 26 -7.50 -5.13 11.12
N GLN A 27 -6.89 -5.81 12.10
CA GLN A 27 -7.60 -6.35 13.26
C GLN A 27 -8.26 -5.25 14.10
N ASP A 28 -7.57 -4.13 14.29
CA ASP A 28 -8.06 -3.00 15.10
C ASP A 28 -8.98 -2.06 14.32
N ASP A 29 -9.18 -2.28 13.01
CA ASP A 29 -9.94 -1.41 12.09
C ASP A 29 -9.41 0.05 12.13
N THR A 30 -8.09 0.20 12.06
CA THR A 30 -7.41 1.50 12.13
C THR A 30 -6.51 1.74 10.91
N PRO A 31 -6.32 3.00 10.48
CA PRO A 31 -5.52 3.30 9.30
C PRO A 31 -4.01 3.26 9.60
N ILE A 32 -3.25 2.69 8.65
CA ILE A 32 -1.80 2.84 8.60
C ILE A 32 -1.47 4.21 8.01
N CYS A 33 -0.59 4.96 8.67
CA CYS A 33 -0.21 6.30 8.24
C CYS A 33 1.30 6.46 8.19
N GLU A 34 1.80 7.16 7.17
CA GLU A 34 3.16 7.68 7.11
C GLU A 34 4.25 6.60 7.23
N ILE A 35 4.09 5.49 6.51
CA ILE A 35 5.08 4.42 6.46
C ILE A 35 5.85 4.41 5.15
N GLU A 36 7.06 3.84 5.19
CA GLU A 36 7.82 3.44 4.01
C GLU A 36 8.14 1.95 4.09
N THR A 37 7.85 1.22 3.03
CA THR A 37 8.25 -0.18 2.86
C THR A 37 9.17 -0.33 1.66
N LEU A 38 10.29 -1.02 1.87
CA LEU A 38 11.33 -1.19 0.86
C LEU A 38 11.64 -2.67 0.66
N LYS A 39 11.64 -3.11 -0.62
CA LYS A 39 12.12 -4.45 -1.03
C LYS A 39 11.43 -5.62 -0.33
N GLN A 40 10.19 -5.42 0.10
CA GLN A 40 9.37 -6.48 0.68
C GLN A 40 8.98 -7.49 -0.41
N ARG A 41 8.95 -8.78 -0.07
CA ARG A 41 8.39 -9.83 -0.92
C ARG A 41 7.31 -10.55 -0.15
N ILE A 42 6.07 -10.39 -0.61
CA ILE A 42 4.86 -10.91 0.01
C ILE A 42 4.07 -11.65 -1.07
N ASP A 43 3.60 -12.84 -0.73
CA ASP A 43 2.88 -13.72 -1.66
C ASP A 43 1.67 -14.33 -0.95
N GLY A 44 0.47 -14.12 -1.50
CA GLY A 44 -0.75 -14.77 -1.01
C GLY A 44 -1.36 -14.21 0.28
N GLU A 45 -0.93 -13.03 0.73
CA GLU A 45 -1.47 -12.41 1.95
C GLU A 45 -2.82 -11.72 1.70
N ASP A 46 -3.67 -11.74 2.73
CA ASP A 46 -4.94 -11.02 2.73
C ASP A 46 -4.80 -9.68 3.47
N PHE A 47 -4.92 -8.60 2.70
CA PHE A 47 -4.96 -7.20 3.14
C PHE A 47 -6.32 -6.57 2.83
N SER A 48 -7.39 -7.37 2.79
CA SER A 48 -8.73 -6.86 2.57
C SER A 48 -9.10 -5.83 3.64
N ARG A 49 -9.78 -4.75 3.22
CA ARG A 49 -10.19 -3.61 4.07
C ARG A 49 -9.04 -2.80 4.68
N LEU A 50 -7.80 -3.08 4.27
CA LEU A 50 -6.66 -2.30 4.71
C LEU A 50 -6.84 -0.82 4.34
N GLU A 51 -6.59 0.07 5.29
CA GLU A 51 -6.54 1.50 5.02
C GLU A 51 -5.10 2.02 5.17
N VAL A 52 -4.58 2.64 4.10
CA VAL A 52 -3.22 3.20 4.07
C VAL A 52 -3.26 4.65 3.62
N ARG A 53 -2.56 5.51 4.37
CA ARG A 53 -2.49 6.95 4.11
C ARG A 53 -1.04 7.45 4.06
N LYS A 54 -0.75 8.37 3.13
CA LYS A 54 0.52 9.11 3.04
C LYS A 54 1.78 8.24 3.08
N SER A 55 1.75 7.11 2.39
CA SER A 55 2.77 6.06 2.52
C SER A 55 3.46 5.73 1.19
N LEU A 56 4.65 5.14 1.28
CA LEU A 56 5.46 4.74 0.14
C LEU A 56 5.72 3.23 0.17
N PHE A 57 5.42 2.56 -0.94
CA PHE A 57 5.83 1.18 -1.23
C PHE A 57 6.86 1.23 -2.36
N LYS A 58 8.09 0.78 -2.10
CA LYS A 58 9.20 0.90 -3.05
C LYS A 58 9.91 -0.43 -3.28
N ASN A 59 10.04 -0.82 -4.54
CA ASN A 59 10.68 -2.08 -4.96
C ASN A 59 10.04 -3.33 -4.32
N CYS A 60 8.75 -3.28 -4.00
CA CYS A 60 8.05 -4.38 -3.33
C CYS A 60 7.44 -5.36 -4.34
N VAL A 61 7.43 -6.65 -3.99
CA VAL A 61 6.69 -7.68 -4.72
C VAL A 61 5.52 -8.10 -3.85
N LEU A 62 4.31 -7.79 -4.29
CA LEU A 62 3.04 -8.10 -3.62
C LEU A 62 2.23 -8.99 -4.57
N HIS A 63 2.61 -10.26 -4.67
CA HIS A 63 2.02 -11.23 -5.61
C HIS A 63 0.84 -11.94 -4.98
N ASN A 64 -0.20 -12.20 -5.77
CA ASN A 64 -1.37 -12.98 -5.33
C ASN A 64 -2.02 -12.47 -4.02
N CYS A 65 -1.84 -11.19 -3.68
CA CYS A 65 -2.34 -10.61 -2.44
C CYS A 65 -3.78 -10.10 -2.62
N GLY A 66 -4.59 -10.14 -1.57
CA GLY A 66 -5.93 -9.54 -1.56
C GLY A 66 -5.91 -8.12 -1.01
N PHE A 67 -6.32 -7.12 -1.79
CA PHE A 67 -6.56 -5.74 -1.32
C PHE A 67 -8.02 -5.35 -1.53
N ASP A 68 -8.93 -6.31 -1.40
CA ASP A 68 -10.34 -6.07 -1.66
C ASP A 68 -10.94 -5.14 -0.61
N ASN A 69 -11.71 -4.15 -1.04
CA ASN A 69 -12.25 -3.08 -0.19
C ASN A 69 -11.17 -2.23 0.51
N ALA A 70 -9.90 -2.32 0.08
CA ALA A 70 -8.83 -1.50 0.66
C ALA A 70 -8.97 -0.03 0.24
N THR A 71 -8.47 0.88 1.08
CA THR A 71 -8.44 2.32 0.81
C THR A 71 -7.01 2.83 0.84
N PHE A 72 -6.60 3.49 -0.25
CA PHE A 72 -5.30 4.12 -0.38
C PHE A 72 -5.46 5.62 -0.63
N THR A 73 -4.94 6.44 0.28
CA THR A 73 -4.99 7.91 0.17
C THR A 73 -3.59 8.49 0.24
N ASP A 74 -3.17 9.26 -0.77
CA ASP A 74 -1.82 9.83 -0.84
C ASP A 74 -0.72 8.75 -0.81
N VAL A 75 -0.91 7.64 -1.51
CA VAL A 75 0.04 6.51 -1.54
C VAL A 75 0.83 6.47 -2.85
N VAL A 76 2.13 6.16 -2.74
CA VAL A 76 3.00 5.91 -3.90
C VAL A 76 3.43 4.45 -3.91
N PHE A 77 3.21 3.79 -5.04
CA PHE A 77 3.83 2.51 -5.39
C PHE A 77 4.92 2.78 -6.44
N GLU A 78 6.17 2.48 -6.13
CA GLU A 78 7.33 2.73 -7.01
C GLU A 78 8.11 1.44 -7.25
N ASN A 79 8.24 1.04 -8.52
CA ASN A 79 8.90 -0.20 -8.95
C ASN A 79 8.33 -1.45 -8.26
N CYS A 80 7.02 -1.48 -8.00
CA CYS A 80 6.36 -2.61 -7.36
C CYS A 80 5.83 -3.60 -8.40
N ASP A 81 5.81 -4.89 -8.04
CA ASP A 81 5.12 -5.92 -8.80
C ASP A 81 3.87 -6.35 -8.02
N LEU A 82 2.70 -6.00 -8.54
CA LEU A 82 1.38 -6.26 -7.96
C LEU A 82 0.65 -7.39 -8.71
N SER A 83 1.39 -8.18 -9.53
CA SER A 83 0.81 -9.19 -10.40
C SER A 83 -0.07 -10.19 -9.63
N ASN A 84 -1.23 -10.50 -10.21
CA ASN A 84 -2.24 -11.43 -9.68
C ASN A 84 -2.87 -11.01 -8.34
N SER A 85 -2.57 -9.81 -7.82
CA SER A 85 -3.24 -9.29 -6.64
C SER A 85 -4.63 -8.75 -6.99
N SER A 86 -5.58 -8.92 -6.07
CA SER A 86 -6.94 -8.41 -6.21
C SER A 86 -7.07 -7.03 -5.58
N PHE A 87 -7.83 -6.15 -6.21
CA PHE A 87 -8.15 -4.80 -5.73
C PHE A 87 -9.65 -4.53 -5.91
N GLN A 88 -10.47 -5.57 -5.74
CA GLN A 88 -11.90 -5.46 -6.00
C GLN A 88 -12.53 -4.51 -4.99
N ASP A 89 -13.32 -3.55 -5.48
CA ASP A 89 -13.95 -2.50 -4.67
C ASP A 89 -12.96 -1.64 -3.86
N ALA A 90 -11.67 -1.65 -4.22
CA ALA A 90 -10.68 -0.80 -3.60
C ALA A 90 -10.82 0.66 -4.04
N TYR A 91 -10.49 1.58 -3.14
CA TYR A 91 -10.54 3.02 -3.38
C TYR A 91 -9.14 3.63 -3.40
N PHE A 92 -8.85 4.44 -4.44
CA PHE A 92 -7.58 5.13 -4.61
C PHE A 92 -7.79 6.63 -4.75
N GLU A 93 -7.25 7.39 -3.81
CA GLU A 93 -7.29 8.85 -3.82
C GLU A 93 -5.87 9.42 -3.83
N ARG A 94 -5.55 10.28 -4.80
CA ARG A 94 -4.22 10.91 -4.95
C ARG A 94 -3.08 9.87 -4.88
N CYS A 95 -3.25 8.73 -5.54
CA CYS A 95 -2.24 7.68 -5.60
C CYS A 95 -1.39 7.76 -6.87
N SER A 96 -0.17 7.23 -6.81
CA SER A 96 0.73 7.16 -7.96
C SER A 96 1.35 5.77 -8.07
N PHE A 97 1.29 5.17 -9.27
CA PHE A 97 1.98 3.93 -9.61
C PHE A 97 3.09 4.28 -10.61
N VAL A 98 4.35 4.06 -10.22
CA VAL A 98 5.52 4.44 -10.99
C VAL A 98 6.33 3.19 -11.30
N SER A 99 6.47 2.86 -12.58
CA SER A 99 7.21 1.68 -13.03
C SER A 99 6.73 0.37 -12.40
N CYS A 100 5.43 0.28 -12.09
CA CYS A 100 4.84 -0.92 -11.52
C CYS A 100 4.46 -1.93 -12.60
N LYS A 101 4.37 -3.20 -12.19
CA LYS A 101 3.86 -4.30 -12.97
C LYS A 101 2.56 -4.83 -12.38
#